data_AF-A0A3M1QEW1-F1
#
_entry.id   AF-A0A3M1QEW1-F1
#
_cell.length_a   1.000
_cell.length_b   1.000
_cell.length_c   1.000
_cell.angle_alpha   90.00
_cell.angle_beta   90.00
_cell.angle_gamma   90.00
#
_symmetry.space_group_name_H-M   'P 1'
#
loop_
_entity.id
_entity.type
_entity.pdbx_description
1 polymer ?
#
loop_
_entity_poly.entity_id
_entity_poly.type
_entity_poly.pdbx_seq_one_letter_code
_entity_poly.pdbx_strand_id
1 'polypeptide(L)'
;MAWHTPCLCARHISRFIMPDGNAMTDRDLRDDWLHIIAHDLKTPIGSVMGSLDLIRELGPLNERQLHFAERAMVGLQRMEDLIAHMLDIAWINGEMDLYPVQFDMAALVYETLAILEDKAQERGITIEVEVADDLVLVLGDKGRLAQVVQNLLSNAIKYNRDNGWIHVTIENRGDLIQVTVQDSGVGISPQELPRIFDQFYRTDDDDKRKIKGSGLGLAITKAIVERHHGYIQVESTPNEGTVFRFAVPRRFEGGDGNDRGRELHPSKSLPERYDMMDRYDPEGPGEEMDAVDDNEQEGYDAIDSDSERGDRPDDFTSQA
;
A
#
# COMPACT_ATOMS: atom_id res chain seq x y z
N MET A 1 41.58 -6.28 17.16
CA MET A 1 40.95 -5.18 17.91
C MET A 1 39.57 -4.98 17.31
N ALA A 2 38.52 -5.34 18.06
CA ALA A 2 37.14 -5.33 17.59
C ALA A 2 36.58 -3.91 17.61
N TRP A 3 36.02 -3.51 16.48
CA TRP A 3 35.35 -2.24 16.25
C TRP A 3 33.93 -2.31 16.85
N HIS A 4 33.71 -1.55 17.91
CA HIS A 4 32.36 -1.18 18.36
C HIS A 4 31.99 0.13 17.66
N THR A 5 31.23 0.04 16.57
CA THR A 5 30.51 1.20 16.02
C THR A 5 29.10 1.18 16.62
N PRO A 6 28.73 2.14 17.47
CA PRO A 6 27.45 2.11 18.15
C PRO A 6 26.32 2.43 17.16
N CYS A 7 25.38 1.49 17.02
CA CYS A 7 24.09 1.71 16.39
C CYS A 7 23.41 2.96 16.97
N LEU A 8 22.93 3.84 16.10
CA LEU A 8 22.08 5.02 16.38
C LEU A 8 20.66 4.63 16.90
N CYS A 9 20.51 3.47 17.54
CA CYS A 9 19.23 2.91 17.99
C CYS A 9 18.85 3.31 19.44
N ALA A 10 19.69 4.03 20.17
CA ALA A 10 19.49 4.21 21.62
C ALA A 10 19.20 5.64 22.12
N ARG A 11 18.98 6.63 21.24
CA ARG A 11 18.90 8.06 21.66
C ARG A 11 17.54 8.75 21.61
N HIS A 12 16.46 8.07 21.26
CA HIS A 12 15.11 8.68 21.26
C HIS A 12 14.12 8.15 22.32
N ILE A 13 14.52 7.23 23.21
CA ILE A 13 13.62 6.65 24.23
C ILE A 13 13.59 7.46 25.54
N SER A 14 14.37 8.54 25.70
CA SER A 14 14.44 9.29 26.97
C SER A 14 14.00 10.76 26.86
N ARG A 15 12.75 11.02 26.48
CA ARG A 15 12.11 12.30 26.82
C ARG A 15 10.58 12.30 26.76
N PHE A 16 9.94 11.46 27.57
CA PHE A 16 8.50 11.57 27.84
C PHE A 16 8.23 12.00 29.29
N ILE A 17 8.75 13.17 29.67
CA ILE A 17 8.21 14.01 30.74
C ILE A 17 8.36 15.45 30.25
N MET A 18 7.26 16.08 29.84
CA MET A 18 7.17 17.52 29.57
C MET A 18 5.96 18.11 30.31
N PRO A 19 6.00 19.41 30.65
CA PRO A 19 5.40 19.94 31.86
C PRO A 19 4.16 20.80 31.56
N ASP A 20 3.16 20.29 30.83
CA ASP A 20 1.88 20.99 30.67
C ASP A 20 0.73 19.98 30.69
N GLY A 21 -0.15 20.13 31.70
CA GLY A 21 -1.15 19.16 32.14
C GLY A 21 -2.37 18.98 31.22
N ASN A 22 -2.16 18.67 29.95
CA ASN A 22 -3.18 18.06 29.11
C ASN A 22 -2.80 16.58 28.91
N ALA A 23 -3.52 15.67 29.54
CA ALA A 23 -3.29 14.25 29.38
C ALA A 23 -3.63 13.84 27.93
N MET A 24 -2.61 13.57 27.11
CA MET A 24 -2.80 12.73 25.92
C MET A 24 -3.37 11.41 26.39
N THR A 25 -4.44 10.96 25.76
CA THR A 25 -5.08 9.71 26.14
C THR A 25 -4.15 8.55 25.75
N ASP A 26 -4.27 7.41 26.45
CA ASP A 26 -3.56 6.16 26.11
C ASP A 26 -3.85 5.68 24.66
N ARG A 27 -4.85 6.27 24.01
CA ARG A 27 -5.20 6.09 22.60
C ARG A 27 -4.29 6.92 21.68
N ASP A 28 -4.20 8.23 21.91
CA ASP A 28 -3.36 9.14 21.09
C ASP A 28 -1.89 8.68 21.06
N LEU A 29 -1.39 8.16 22.19
CA LEU A 29 -0.05 7.58 22.27
C LEU A 29 0.08 6.24 21.53
N ARG A 30 -0.97 5.43 21.38
CA ARG A 30 -0.88 4.21 20.57
C ARG A 30 -0.90 4.54 19.08
N ASP A 31 -1.75 5.48 18.69
CA ASP A 31 -1.96 5.93 17.32
C ASP A 31 -0.66 6.51 16.73
N ASP A 32 -0.05 7.46 17.44
CA ASP A 32 1.22 8.08 17.05
C ASP A 32 2.35 7.04 16.96
N TRP A 33 2.41 6.10 17.91
CA TRP A 33 3.48 5.09 17.92
C TRP A 33 3.35 4.06 16.81
N LEU A 34 2.12 3.63 16.46
CA LEU A 34 1.90 2.73 15.32
C LEU A 34 2.27 3.40 14.01
N HIS A 35 1.93 4.68 13.84
CA HIS A 35 2.31 5.47 12.68
C HIS A 35 3.83 5.65 12.56
N ILE A 36 4.49 5.99 13.68
CA ILE A 36 5.95 6.14 13.73
C ILE A 36 6.65 4.81 13.39
N ILE A 37 6.24 3.70 14.02
CA ILE A 37 6.85 2.39 13.77
C ILE A 37 6.68 1.98 12.30
N ALA A 38 5.49 2.18 11.72
CA ALA A 38 5.26 1.84 10.32
C ALA A 38 6.11 2.70 9.37
N HIS A 39 6.24 3.99 9.64
CA HIS A 39 7.11 4.89 8.88
C HIS A 39 8.59 4.47 8.96
N ASP A 40 9.05 4.15 10.17
CA ASP A 40 10.43 3.73 10.44
C ASP A 40 10.75 2.36 9.83
N LEU A 41 9.74 1.50 9.63
CA LEU A 41 9.88 0.23 8.90
C LEU A 41 9.80 0.42 7.37
N LYS A 42 9.04 1.40 6.88
CA LYS A 42 8.91 1.67 5.43
C LYS A 42 10.22 2.17 4.83
N THR A 43 10.97 3.00 5.56
CA THR A 43 12.25 3.56 5.13
C THR A 43 13.32 2.50 4.79
N PRO A 44 13.65 1.53 5.67
CA PRO A 44 14.63 0.48 5.34
C PRO A 44 14.13 -0.46 4.25
N ILE A 45 12.82 -0.77 4.19
CA ILE A 45 12.24 -1.56 3.10
C ILE A 45 12.45 -0.86 1.76
N GLY A 46 12.12 0.43 1.67
CA GLY A 46 12.31 1.23 0.47
C GLY A 46 13.79 1.33 0.03
N SER A 47 14.72 1.43 0.99
CA SER A 47 16.16 1.43 0.70
C SER A 47 16.63 0.12 0.06
N VAL A 48 16.17 -1.03 0.56
CA VAL A 48 16.51 -2.34 -0.02
C VAL A 48 15.85 -2.52 -1.39
N MET A 49 14.59 -2.09 -1.56
CA MET A 49 13.91 -2.13 -2.87
C MET A 49 14.66 -1.29 -3.90
N GLY A 50 14.99 -0.03 -3.58
CA GLY A 50 15.76 0.85 -4.47
C GLY A 50 17.15 0.30 -4.78
N SER A 51 17.81 -0.35 -3.82
CA SER A 51 19.09 -1.03 -4.08
C SER A 51 18.94 -2.19 -5.07
N LEU A 52 17.85 -2.97 -4.97
CA LEU A 52 17.57 -4.05 -5.92
C LEU A 52 17.24 -3.51 -7.31
N ASP A 53 16.51 -2.41 -7.41
CA ASP A 53 16.22 -1.76 -8.69
C ASP A 53 17.50 -1.21 -9.34
N LEU A 54 18.36 -0.53 -8.57
CA LEU A 54 19.67 -0.09 -9.06
C LEU A 54 20.54 -1.24 -9.55
N ILE A 55 20.56 -2.39 -8.84
CA ILE A 55 21.30 -3.58 -9.27
C ILE A 55 20.82 -4.06 -10.66
N ARG A 56 19.53 -3.92 -10.98
CA ARG A 56 18.98 -4.27 -12.30
C ARG A 56 19.38 -3.26 -13.38
N GLU A 57 19.58 -2.00 -13.01
CA GLU A 57 19.99 -0.93 -13.93
C GLU A 57 21.50 -0.90 -14.23
N LEU A 58 22.34 -1.38 -13.30
CA LEU A 58 23.80 -1.38 -13.42
C LEU A 58 24.37 -2.36 -14.48
N GLY A 59 23.55 -3.26 -15.02
CA GLY A 59 23.94 -4.16 -16.10
C GLY A 59 23.11 -5.46 -16.15
N PRO A 60 23.32 -6.30 -17.17
CA PRO A 60 22.61 -7.57 -17.29
C PRO A 60 22.98 -8.51 -16.14
N LEU A 61 21.98 -8.88 -15.34
CA LEU A 61 22.11 -9.89 -14.30
C LEU A 61 22.11 -11.30 -14.91
N ASN A 62 22.91 -12.21 -14.34
CA ASN A 62 22.78 -13.62 -14.68
C ASN A 62 21.47 -14.21 -14.09
N GLU A 63 21.02 -15.36 -14.60
CA GLU A 63 19.75 -15.97 -14.19
C GLU A 63 19.63 -16.20 -12.68
N ARG A 64 20.74 -16.57 -12.01
CA ARG A 64 20.75 -16.78 -10.56
C ARG A 64 20.61 -15.46 -9.80
N GLN A 65 21.31 -14.41 -10.22
CA GLN A 65 21.21 -13.08 -9.64
C GLN A 65 19.79 -12.50 -9.78
N LEU A 66 19.22 -12.63 -10.99
CA LEU A 66 17.85 -12.20 -11.25
C LEU A 66 16.85 -12.96 -10.36
N HIS A 67 16.99 -14.29 -10.24
CA HIS A 67 16.13 -15.11 -9.38
C HIS A 67 16.15 -14.68 -7.91
N PHE A 68 17.34 -14.40 -7.35
CA PHE A 68 17.45 -13.95 -5.97
C PHE A 68 16.96 -12.51 -5.76
N ALA A 69 17.21 -11.61 -6.72
CA ALA A 69 16.71 -10.24 -6.68
C ALA A 69 15.18 -10.21 -6.72
N GLU A 70 14.55 -11.00 -7.60
CA GLU A 70 13.09 -11.13 -7.67
C GLU A 70 12.51 -11.71 -6.38
N ARG A 71 13.13 -12.75 -5.80
CA ARG A 71 12.67 -13.30 -4.50
C ARG A 71 12.77 -12.28 -3.38
N ALA A 72 13.85 -11.50 -3.33
CA ALA A 72 14.02 -10.46 -2.33
C ALA A 72 12.95 -9.36 -2.50
N MET A 73 12.71 -8.93 -3.74
CA MET A 73 11.68 -7.94 -4.06
C MET A 73 10.28 -8.42 -3.65
N VAL A 74 9.92 -9.67 -3.96
CA VAL A 74 8.65 -10.29 -3.53
C VAL A 74 8.53 -10.33 -2.00
N GLY A 75 9.63 -10.61 -1.29
CA GLY A 75 9.67 -10.61 0.17
C GLY A 75 9.44 -9.24 0.77
N LEU A 76 10.08 -8.20 0.21
CA LEU A 76 9.95 -6.80 0.65
C LEU A 76 8.54 -6.27 0.40
N GLN A 77 7.97 -6.54 -0.78
CA GLN A 77 6.59 -6.16 -1.07
C GLN A 77 5.61 -6.78 -0.09
N ARG A 78 5.83 -8.05 0.27
CA ARG A 78 5.02 -8.72 1.29
C ARG A 78 5.16 -8.08 2.67
N MET A 79 6.33 -7.58 3.04
CA MET A 79 6.52 -6.85 4.30
C MET A 79 5.79 -5.51 4.27
N GLU A 80 5.89 -4.77 3.18
CA GLU A 80 5.15 -3.51 2.99
C GLU A 80 3.64 -3.75 3.13
N ASP A 81 3.12 -4.80 2.49
CA ASP A 81 1.71 -5.19 2.59
C ASP A 81 1.32 -5.49 4.04
N LEU A 82 2.16 -6.21 4.81
CA LEU A 82 1.89 -6.52 6.21
C LEU A 82 1.86 -5.27 7.10
N ILE A 83 2.77 -4.33 6.87
CA ILE A 83 2.81 -3.05 7.60
C ILE A 83 1.56 -2.24 7.27
N ALA A 84 1.19 -2.16 5.99
CA ALA A 84 -0.03 -1.49 5.56
C ALA A 84 -1.27 -2.11 6.22
N HIS A 85 -1.39 -3.44 6.22
CA HIS A 85 -2.49 -4.13 6.90
C HIS A 85 -2.54 -3.85 8.41
N MET A 86 -1.39 -3.76 9.08
CA MET A 86 -1.33 -3.45 10.50
C MET A 86 -1.87 -2.04 10.78
N LEU A 87 -1.45 -1.05 9.99
CA LEU A 87 -2.00 0.30 10.07
C LEU A 87 -3.50 0.30 9.76
N ASP A 88 -3.93 -0.40 8.73
CA ASP A 88 -5.35 -0.44 8.35
C ASP A 88 -6.24 -1.04 9.46
N ILE A 89 -5.75 -2.04 10.20
CA ILE A 89 -6.47 -2.60 11.36
C ILE A 89 -6.60 -1.55 12.48
N ALA A 90 -5.53 -0.84 12.81
CA ALA A 90 -5.59 0.26 13.79
C ALA A 90 -6.60 1.32 13.33
N TRP A 91 -6.64 1.62 12.04
CA TRP A 91 -7.56 2.58 11.47
C TRP A 91 -9.03 2.13 11.57
N ILE A 92 -9.30 0.85 11.30
CA ILE A 92 -10.64 0.25 11.48
C ILE A 92 -11.09 0.34 12.94
N ASN A 93 -10.18 0.13 13.89
CA ASN A 93 -10.48 0.20 15.33
C ASN A 93 -10.68 1.65 15.84
N GLY A 94 -10.56 2.64 14.94
CA GLY A 94 -10.72 4.05 15.27
C GLY A 94 -9.53 4.64 16.03
N GLU A 95 -8.37 4.00 15.95
CA GLU A 95 -7.10 4.39 16.57
C GLU A 95 -6.29 5.30 15.63
N MET A 96 -6.95 6.12 14.82
CA MET A 96 -6.31 7.09 13.93
C MET A 96 -7.35 8.09 13.43
N ASP A 97 -7.01 9.36 13.34
CA ASP A 97 -7.91 10.41 12.84
C ASP A 97 -7.96 10.52 11.30
N LEU A 98 -8.96 11.25 10.81
CA LEU A 98 -9.08 11.66 9.40
C LEU A 98 -8.42 13.02 9.19
N TYR A 99 -7.74 13.20 8.07
CA TYR A 99 -7.18 14.50 7.67
C TYR A 99 -7.91 15.05 6.43
N PRO A 100 -9.10 15.66 6.62
CA PRO A 100 -9.93 16.09 5.50
C PRO A 100 -9.31 17.26 4.74
N VAL A 101 -9.24 17.11 3.42
CA VAL A 101 -8.85 18.13 2.46
C VAL A 101 -9.92 18.24 1.38
N GLN A 102 -10.02 19.39 0.72
CA GLN A 102 -10.89 19.53 -0.43
C GLN A 102 -10.18 19.02 -1.68
N PHE A 103 -10.81 18.12 -2.43
CA PHE A 103 -10.26 17.58 -3.66
C PHE A 103 -11.36 17.20 -4.66
N ASP A 104 -10.97 16.97 -5.91
CA ASP A 104 -11.84 16.49 -6.98
C ASP A 104 -11.85 14.95 -7.00
N MET A 105 -13.02 14.34 -6.79
CA MET A 105 -13.20 12.89 -6.80
C MET A 105 -12.88 12.29 -8.19
N ALA A 106 -13.17 13.00 -9.28
CA ALA A 106 -12.87 12.52 -10.62
C ALA A 106 -11.36 12.43 -10.83
N ALA A 107 -10.62 13.46 -10.46
CA ALA A 107 -9.16 13.46 -10.53
C ALA A 107 -8.55 12.29 -9.73
N LEU A 108 -9.06 12.02 -8.52
CA LEU A 108 -8.61 10.89 -7.69
C LEU A 108 -8.87 9.53 -8.37
N VAL A 109 -10.03 9.35 -9.01
CA VAL A 109 -10.33 8.11 -9.74
C VAL A 109 -9.39 7.94 -10.93
N TYR A 110 -9.14 8.99 -11.72
CA TYR A 110 -8.18 8.93 -12.84
C TYR A 110 -6.75 8.66 -12.38
N GLU A 111 -6.28 9.33 -11.32
CA GLU A 111 -4.96 9.06 -10.70
C GLU A 111 -4.83 7.57 -10.31
N THR A 112 -5.90 7.00 -9.75
CA THR A 112 -5.90 5.59 -9.31
C THR A 112 -5.94 4.62 -10.50
N LEU A 113 -6.67 4.96 -11.55
CA LEU A 113 -6.76 4.16 -12.77
C LEU A 113 -5.43 4.07 -13.50
N ALA A 114 -4.66 5.16 -13.57
CA ALA A 114 -3.34 5.18 -14.18
C ALA A 114 -2.38 4.16 -13.54
N ILE A 115 -2.52 3.89 -12.23
CA ILE A 115 -1.71 2.89 -11.50
C ILE A 115 -2.11 1.45 -11.85
N LEU A 116 -3.36 1.23 -12.27
CA LEU A 116 -3.94 -0.09 -12.52
C LEU A 116 -4.08 -0.43 -14.01
N GLU A 117 -3.75 0.51 -14.89
CA GLU A 117 -3.93 0.40 -16.33
C GLU A 117 -3.18 -0.82 -16.91
N ASP A 118 -1.90 -0.99 -16.58
CA ASP A 118 -1.10 -2.13 -17.04
C ASP A 118 -1.74 -3.47 -16.68
N LYS A 119 -2.25 -3.60 -15.44
CA LYS A 119 -2.90 -4.82 -14.96
C LYS A 119 -4.22 -5.11 -15.67
N ALA A 120 -4.95 -4.07 -16.05
CA ALA A 120 -6.17 -4.22 -16.84
C ALA A 120 -5.83 -4.62 -18.28
N GLN A 121 -4.82 -3.98 -18.88
CA GLN A 121 -4.36 -4.27 -20.25
C GLN A 121 -3.80 -5.69 -20.39
N GLU A 122 -3.03 -6.18 -19.42
CA GLU A 122 -2.52 -7.56 -19.38
C GLU A 122 -3.64 -8.60 -19.49
N ARG A 123 -4.84 -8.27 -19.02
CA ARG A 123 -6.03 -9.13 -19.07
C ARG A 123 -7.03 -8.75 -20.16
N GLY A 124 -6.72 -7.75 -20.99
CA GLY A 124 -7.61 -7.22 -22.02
C GLY A 124 -8.87 -6.54 -21.49
N ILE A 125 -8.88 -6.12 -20.22
CA ILE A 125 -10.06 -5.51 -19.60
C ILE A 125 -10.21 -4.05 -20.05
N THR A 126 -11.37 -3.72 -20.62
CA THR A 126 -11.69 -2.33 -21.02
C THR A 126 -12.23 -1.56 -19.82
N ILE A 127 -11.73 -0.35 -19.58
CA ILE A 127 -12.22 0.51 -18.50
C ILE A 127 -12.81 1.78 -19.09
N GLU A 128 -14.06 2.06 -18.75
CA GLU A 128 -14.77 3.28 -19.12
C GLU A 128 -15.10 4.10 -17.87
N VAL A 129 -14.96 5.42 -17.96
CA VAL A 129 -15.23 6.34 -16.86
C VAL A 129 -16.20 7.40 -17.32
N GLU A 130 -17.33 7.50 -16.63
CA GLU A 130 -18.34 8.53 -16.83
C GLU A 130 -18.40 9.44 -15.60
N VAL A 131 -18.15 10.71 -15.82
CA VAL A 131 -18.23 11.74 -14.78
C VAL A 131 -19.42 12.63 -15.12
N ALA A 132 -20.30 12.86 -14.14
CA ALA A 132 -21.39 13.82 -14.30
C ALA A 132 -20.83 15.23 -14.62
N ASP A 133 -21.60 16.02 -15.39
CA ASP A 133 -21.18 17.37 -15.83
C ASP A 133 -20.97 18.37 -14.67
N ASP A 134 -21.41 18.03 -13.46
CA ASP A 134 -21.30 18.86 -12.26
C ASP A 134 -19.99 18.64 -11.49
N LEU A 135 -19.52 19.67 -10.77
CA LEU A 135 -18.36 19.58 -9.86
C LEU A 135 -18.55 18.51 -8.76
N VAL A 136 -17.71 17.48 -8.80
CA VAL A 136 -17.65 16.36 -7.84
C VAL A 136 -16.60 16.58 -6.74
N LEU A 137 -16.56 17.80 -6.19
CA LEU A 137 -15.68 18.14 -5.07
C LEU A 137 -16.13 17.44 -3.77
N VAL A 138 -15.16 16.87 -3.07
CA VAL A 138 -15.32 16.22 -1.76
C VAL A 138 -14.41 16.90 -0.76
N LEU A 139 -14.91 17.11 0.46
CA LEU A 139 -14.10 17.40 1.64
C LEU A 139 -13.93 16.09 2.41
N GLY A 140 -12.72 15.53 2.43
CA GLY A 140 -12.45 14.23 3.04
C GLY A 140 -10.97 13.88 2.99
N ASP A 141 -10.58 12.75 3.58
CA ASP A 141 -9.19 12.29 3.53
C ASP A 141 -8.90 11.69 2.14
N LYS A 142 -8.17 12.46 1.31
CA LYS A 142 -7.86 12.09 -0.08
C LYS A 142 -7.15 10.73 -0.14
N GLY A 143 -6.20 10.47 0.76
CA GLY A 143 -5.41 9.24 0.76
C GLY A 143 -6.26 8.00 1.07
N ARG A 144 -7.13 8.12 2.08
CA ARG A 144 -8.04 7.02 2.45
C ARG A 144 -9.10 6.77 1.38
N LEU A 145 -9.66 7.81 0.76
CA LEU A 145 -10.61 7.62 -0.33
C LEU A 145 -9.94 7.08 -1.61
N ALA A 146 -8.66 7.42 -1.86
CA ALA A 146 -7.88 6.75 -2.91
C ALA A 146 -7.72 5.26 -2.64
N GLN A 147 -7.48 4.87 -1.37
CA GLN A 147 -7.40 3.46 -0.96
C GLN A 147 -8.72 2.71 -1.22
N VAL A 148 -9.88 3.35 -0.96
CA VAL A 148 -11.20 2.79 -1.30
C VAL A 148 -11.31 2.52 -2.80
N VAL A 149 -11.05 3.54 -3.62
CA VAL A 149 -11.14 3.43 -5.08
C VAL A 149 -10.17 2.37 -5.62
N GLN A 150 -8.93 2.37 -5.14
CA GLN A 150 -7.91 1.40 -5.53
C GLN A 150 -8.34 -0.04 -5.19
N ASN A 151 -8.90 -0.26 -4.00
CA ASN A 151 -9.36 -1.59 -3.61
C ASN A 151 -10.54 -2.07 -4.46
N LEU A 152 -11.52 -1.21 -4.74
CA LEU A 152 -12.66 -1.57 -5.58
C LEU A 152 -12.23 -1.87 -7.03
N LEU A 153 -11.40 -1.02 -7.63
CA LEU A 153 -10.87 -1.23 -8.99
C LEU A 153 -9.97 -2.46 -9.08
N SER A 154 -9.08 -2.66 -8.10
CA SER A 154 -8.22 -3.84 -8.02
C SER A 154 -9.05 -5.12 -7.92
N ASN A 155 -10.14 -5.12 -7.15
CA ASN A 155 -11.06 -6.25 -7.10
C ASN A 155 -11.81 -6.45 -8.42
N ALA A 156 -12.31 -5.38 -9.04
CA ALA A 156 -12.96 -5.42 -10.34
C ALA A 156 -12.04 -5.97 -11.45
N ILE A 157 -10.73 -5.71 -11.38
CA ILE A 157 -9.72 -6.30 -12.28
C ILE A 157 -9.42 -7.75 -11.91
N LYS A 158 -9.13 -8.05 -10.63
CA LYS A 158 -8.72 -9.39 -10.17
C LYS A 158 -9.80 -10.44 -10.37
N TYR A 159 -11.05 -10.11 -10.08
CA TYR A 159 -12.19 -11.01 -10.17
C TYR A 159 -12.94 -10.87 -11.51
N ASN A 160 -12.38 -10.15 -12.47
CA ASN A 160 -12.92 -10.11 -13.83
C ASN A 160 -12.65 -11.38 -14.62
N ARG A 161 -13.35 -11.51 -15.74
CA ARG A 161 -12.99 -12.42 -16.83
C ARG A 161 -11.99 -11.74 -17.77
N ASP A 162 -11.20 -12.51 -18.49
CA ASP A 162 -10.31 -11.97 -19.52
C ASP A 162 -11.14 -11.35 -20.65
N ASN A 163 -10.69 -10.23 -21.20
CA ASN A 163 -11.43 -9.40 -22.16
C ASN A 163 -12.78 -8.89 -21.63
N GLY A 164 -12.92 -8.77 -20.31
CA GLY A 164 -14.08 -8.17 -19.66
C GLY A 164 -14.09 -6.63 -19.73
N TRP A 165 -14.99 -6.03 -18.97
CA TRP A 165 -15.09 -4.58 -18.85
C TRP A 165 -15.31 -4.14 -17.40
N ILE A 166 -14.97 -2.87 -17.13
CA ILE A 166 -15.22 -2.14 -15.90
C ILE A 166 -15.79 -0.78 -16.28
N HIS A 167 -16.92 -0.41 -15.68
CA HIS A 167 -17.54 0.90 -15.83
C HIS A 167 -17.50 1.64 -14.51
N VAL A 168 -16.93 2.85 -14.51
CA VAL A 168 -16.84 3.69 -13.33
C VAL A 168 -17.71 4.92 -13.54
N THR A 169 -18.71 5.13 -12.68
CA THR A 169 -19.53 6.34 -12.71
C THR A 169 -19.30 7.20 -11.49
N ILE A 170 -19.21 8.52 -11.68
CA ILE A 170 -19.08 9.49 -10.60
C ILE A 170 -20.22 10.48 -10.71
N GLU A 171 -21.10 10.49 -9.71
CA GLU A 171 -22.34 11.26 -9.72
C GLU A 171 -22.41 12.19 -8.51
N ASN A 172 -22.79 13.43 -8.77
CA ASN A 172 -23.22 14.35 -7.72
C ASN A 172 -24.69 14.08 -7.38
N ARG A 173 -24.95 13.63 -6.16
CA ARG A 173 -26.30 13.31 -5.64
C ARG A 173 -26.76 14.38 -4.62
N GLY A 174 -26.43 15.64 -4.87
CA GLY A 174 -26.80 16.76 -4.01
C GLY A 174 -25.83 16.94 -2.86
N ASP A 175 -26.07 16.23 -1.75
CA ASP A 175 -25.25 16.28 -0.53
C ASP A 175 -24.13 15.22 -0.52
N LEU A 176 -24.25 14.21 -1.37
CA LEU A 176 -23.29 13.11 -1.49
C LEU A 176 -22.63 13.10 -2.87
N ILE A 177 -21.36 12.73 -2.92
CA ILE A 177 -20.71 12.23 -4.15
C ILE A 177 -20.76 10.72 -4.10
N GLN A 178 -21.34 10.12 -5.14
CA GLN A 178 -21.41 8.67 -5.31
C GLN A 178 -20.43 8.24 -6.39
N VAL A 179 -19.63 7.22 -6.08
CA VAL A 179 -18.80 6.51 -7.05
C VAL A 179 -19.34 5.09 -7.18
N THR A 180 -19.58 4.66 -8.42
CA THR A 180 -19.97 3.31 -8.76
C THR A 180 -18.83 2.65 -9.52
N VAL A 181 -18.45 1.45 -9.11
CA VAL A 181 -17.55 0.56 -9.86
C VAL A 181 -18.36 -0.67 -10.23
N GLN A 182 -18.65 -0.82 -11.52
CA GLN A 182 -19.35 -1.97 -12.07
C GLN A 182 -18.38 -2.79 -12.92
N ASP A 183 -18.38 -4.10 -12.76
CA ASP A 183 -17.56 -5.01 -13.54
C ASP A 183 -18.38 -6.13 -14.17
N SER A 184 -17.86 -6.70 -15.25
CA SER A 184 -18.39 -7.90 -15.90
C SER A 184 -17.85 -9.20 -15.32
N GLY A 185 -17.34 -9.21 -14.09
CA GLY A 185 -16.57 -10.33 -13.57
C GLY A 185 -17.37 -11.59 -13.28
N VAL A 186 -16.77 -12.47 -12.48
CA VAL A 186 -17.36 -13.76 -12.10
C VAL A 186 -18.55 -13.62 -11.13
N GLY A 187 -18.77 -12.42 -10.59
CA GLY A 187 -19.81 -12.16 -9.60
C GLY A 187 -19.59 -12.85 -8.25
N ILE A 188 -20.51 -12.60 -7.34
CA ILE A 188 -20.50 -13.05 -5.94
C ILE A 188 -21.80 -13.81 -5.70
N SER A 189 -21.72 -14.97 -5.04
CA SER A 189 -22.92 -15.73 -4.74
C SER A 189 -23.76 -15.07 -3.63
N PRO A 190 -25.09 -15.24 -3.63
CA PRO A 190 -25.96 -14.66 -2.61
C PRO A 190 -25.60 -15.06 -1.17
N GLN A 191 -24.98 -16.22 -0.99
CA GLN A 191 -24.54 -16.72 0.32
C GLN A 191 -23.29 -15.98 0.84
N GLU A 192 -22.46 -15.47 -0.06
CA GLU A 192 -21.21 -14.80 0.26
C GLU A 192 -21.41 -13.29 0.45
N LEU A 193 -22.36 -12.68 -0.28
CA LEU A 193 -22.66 -11.24 -0.24
C LEU A 193 -22.74 -10.65 1.18
N PRO A 194 -23.38 -11.29 2.18
CA PRO A 194 -23.45 -10.75 3.54
C PRO A 194 -22.10 -10.68 4.26
N ARG A 195 -21.10 -11.47 3.81
CA ARG A 195 -19.83 -11.69 4.49
C ARG A 195 -18.64 -11.00 3.83
N ILE A 196 -18.80 -10.45 2.61
CA ILE A 196 -17.67 -9.89 1.86
C ILE A 196 -16.99 -8.69 2.54
N PHE A 197 -17.67 -8.04 3.46
CA PHE A 197 -17.14 -6.94 4.28
C PHE A 197 -16.56 -7.41 5.63
N ASP A 198 -16.63 -8.70 5.95
CA ASP A 198 -16.04 -9.26 7.16
C ASP A 198 -14.51 -9.28 7.02
N GLN A 199 -13.81 -8.99 8.13
CA GLN A 199 -12.35 -9.04 8.15
C GLN A 199 -11.84 -10.46 7.87
N PHE A 200 -10.81 -10.57 7.04
CA PHE A 200 -10.17 -11.83 6.64
C PHE A 200 -11.08 -12.79 5.87
N TYR A 201 -12.29 -12.37 5.51
CA TYR A 201 -13.18 -13.22 4.73
C TYR A 201 -12.65 -13.41 3.31
N ARG A 202 -12.62 -14.67 2.89
CA ARG A 202 -12.32 -15.09 1.53
C ARG A 202 -13.30 -16.20 1.16
N THR A 203 -13.71 -16.19 -0.09
CA THR A 203 -14.56 -17.22 -0.68
C THR A 203 -13.96 -18.61 -0.54
N ASP A 204 -14.84 -19.60 -0.33
CA ASP A 204 -14.44 -21.00 -0.23
C ASP A 204 -14.22 -21.66 -1.60
N ASP A 205 -14.58 -20.98 -2.70
CA ASP A 205 -14.44 -21.44 -4.08
C ASP A 205 -12.95 -21.59 -4.48
N ASP A 206 -12.54 -22.80 -4.84
CA ASP A 206 -11.15 -23.15 -5.12
C ASP A 206 -10.51 -22.32 -6.23
N ASP A 207 -11.29 -21.91 -7.24
CA ASP A 207 -10.78 -21.09 -8.34
C ASP A 207 -10.58 -19.63 -7.91
N LYS A 208 -11.44 -19.12 -7.03
CA LYS A 208 -11.29 -17.77 -6.47
C LYS A 208 -10.26 -17.72 -5.32
N ARG A 209 -10.03 -18.83 -4.58
CA ARG A 209 -8.97 -18.91 -3.55
C ARG A 209 -7.55 -18.76 -4.12
N LYS A 210 -7.34 -19.18 -5.37
CA LYS A 210 -6.05 -19.03 -6.07
C LYS A 210 -5.68 -17.55 -6.29
N ILE A 211 -6.67 -16.66 -6.33
CA ILE A 211 -6.46 -15.22 -6.45
C ILE A 211 -5.90 -14.69 -5.12
N LYS A 212 -4.67 -14.16 -5.15
CA LYS A 212 -3.99 -13.65 -3.95
C LYS A 212 -4.71 -12.42 -3.37
N GLY A 213 -4.96 -12.44 -2.05
CA GLY A 213 -5.51 -11.32 -1.28
C GLY A 213 -5.56 -11.62 0.22
N SER A 214 -5.47 -10.57 1.05
CA SER A 214 -5.51 -10.66 2.51
C SER A 214 -6.92 -10.84 3.10
N GLY A 215 -7.96 -10.56 2.32
CA GLY A 215 -9.35 -10.54 2.80
C GLY A 215 -9.68 -9.31 3.66
N LEU A 216 -8.81 -8.29 3.70
CA LEU A 216 -9.03 -7.06 4.47
C LEU A 216 -9.58 -5.90 3.62
N GLY A 217 -9.30 -5.88 2.31
CA GLY A 217 -9.57 -4.71 1.47
C GLY A 217 -11.00 -4.17 1.55
N LEU A 218 -12.01 -5.04 1.45
CA LEU A 218 -13.42 -4.61 1.53
C LEU A 218 -13.83 -4.18 2.95
N ALA A 219 -13.31 -4.82 3.99
CA ALA A 219 -13.54 -4.39 5.38
C ALA A 219 -12.97 -2.99 5.64
N ILE A 220 -11.74 -2.74 5.16
CA ILE A 220 -11.08 -1.42 5.21
C ILE A 220 -11.89 -0.40 4.41
N THR A 221 -12.33 -0.77 3.20
CA THR A 221 -13.14 0.09 2.35
C THR A 221 -14.42 0.54 3.06
N LYS A 222 -15.14 -0.40 3.67
CA LYS A 222 -16.35 -0.11 4.43
C LYS A 222 -16.06 0.83 5.60
N ALA A 223 -15.04 0.54 6.40
CA ALA A 223 -14.66 1.39 7.52
C ALA A 223 -14.28 2.81 7.07
N ILE A 224 -13.54 2.95 5.96
CA ILE A 224 -13.18 4.27 5.42
C ILE A 224 -14.41 5.06 5.04
N VAL A 225 -15.31 4.46 4.27
CA VAL A 225 -16.53 5.13 3.83
C VAL A 225 -17.42 5.50 5.01
N GLU A 226 -17.58 4.61 6.00
CA GLU A 226 -18.40 4.87 7.20
C GLU A 226 -17.81 5.97 8.09
N ARG A 227 -16.49 6.02 8.27
CA ARG A 227 -15.84 7.11 9.02
C ARG A 227 -15.89 8.45 8.27
N HIS A 228 -16.07 8.43 6.95
CA HIS A 228 -16.42 9.61 6.16
C HIS A 228 -17.91 10.00 6.24
N HIS A 229 -18.71 9.35 7.12
CA HIS A 229 -20.17 9.50 7.19
C HIS A 229 -20.90 9.13 5.90
N GLY A 230 -20.28 8.25 5.11
CA GLY A 230 -20.82 7.69 3.89
C GLY A 230 -21.47 6.33 4.08
N TYR A 231 -21.83 5.70 2.96
CA TYR A 231 -22.25 4.31 2.92
C TYR A 231 -21.66 3.59 1.71
N ILE A 232 -21.54 2.27 1.81
CA ILE A 232 -21.18 1.39 0.69
C ILE A 232 -22.22 0.28 0.52
N GLN A 233 -22.56 -0.01 -0.73
CA GLN A 233 -23.50 -1.04 -1.15
C GLN A 233 -22.88 -1.91 -2.24
N VAL A 234 -23.38 -3.13 -2.34
CA VAL A 234 -22.96 -4.10 -3.34
C VAL A 234 -24.19 -4.82 -3.90
N GLU A 235 -24.20 -4.97 -5.21
CA GLU A 235 -25.13 -5.83 -5.95
C GLU A 235 -24.30 -6.75 -6.84
N SER A 236 -24.59 -8.04 -6.86
CA SER A 236 -23.81 -8.98 -7.65
C SER A 236 -24.65 -10.18 -8.06
N THR A 237 -24.44 -10.65 -9.27
CA THR A 237 -25.04 -11.88 -9.78
C THR A 237 -23.92 -12.77 -10.32
N PRO A 238 -23.85 -14.06 -9.90
CA PRO A 238 -22.84 -14.98 -10.40
C PRO A 238 -22.78 -15.03 -11.92
N ASN A 239 -21.57 -14.91 -12.47
CA ASN A 239 -21.26 -14.89 -13.90
C ASN A 239 -21.84 -13.71 -14.71
N GLU A 240 -22.47 -12.73 -14.06
CA GLU A 240 -22.94 -11.51 -14.72
C GLU A 240 -22.06 -10.30 -14.35
N GLY A 241 -21.58 -10.24 -13.11
CA GLY A 241 -20.70 -9.17 -12.65
C GLY A 241 -21.03 -8.68 -11.25
N THR A 242 -20.37 -7.61 -10.84
CA THR A 242 -20.57 -6.96 -9.54
C THR A 242 -20.67 -5.45 -9.71
N VAL A 243 -21.49 -4.82 -8.88
CA VAL A 243 -21.65 -3.37 -8.78
C VAL A 243 -21.39 -2.98 -7.34
N PHE A 244 -20.29 -2.28 -7.11
CA PHE A 244 -20.04 -1.60 -5.84
C PHE A 244 -20.41 -0.12 -5.98
N ARG A 245 -21.13 0.41 -4.99
CA ARG A 245 -21.48 1.83 -4.90
C ARG A 245 -21.07 2.35 -3.54
N PHE A 246 -20.18 3.34 -3.50
CA PHE A 246 -19.95 4.08 -2.27
C PHE A 246 -20.33 5.54 -2.44
N ALA A 247 -20.84 6.15 -1.39
CA ALA A 247 -21.19 7.55 -1.37
C ALA A 247 -20.62 8.22 -0.13
N VAL A 248 -20.06 9.41 -0.28
CA VAL A 248 -19.53 10.23 0.82
C VAL A 248 -20.08 11.65 0.74
N PRO A 249 -20.24 12.36 1.87
CA PRO A 249 -20.66 13.75 1.88
C PRO A 249 -19.72 14.65 1.07
N ARG A 250 -20.30 15.59 0.32
CA ARG A 250 -19.54 16.65 -0.38
C ARG A 250 -18.80 17.56 0.59
N ARG A 251 -19.38 17.76 1.77
CA ARG A 251 -18.82 18.53 2.87
C ARG A 251 -18.81 17.64 4.11
N PHE A 252 -17.63 17.38 4.64
CA PHE A 252 -17.47 16.72 5.92
C PHE A 252 -17.90 17.69 7.04
N GLU A 253 -19.08 17.49 7.63
CA GLU A 253 -19.53 18.23 8.81
C GLU A 253 -19.03 17.54 10.09
N GLY A 254 -17.73 17.60 10.34
CA GLY A 254 -17.10 17.10 11.57
C GLY A 254 -16.53 18.23 12.42
N GLY A 255 -17.30 18.72 13.39
CA GLY A 255 -16.82 19.58 14.50
C GLY A 255 -17.29 21.04 14.49
N ASP A 256 -18.24 21.35 15.38
CA ASP A 256 -18.76 22.66 15.83
C ASP A 256 -19.22 23.69 14.79
N GLY A 257 -20.55 23.78 14.67
CA GLY A 257 -21.26 24.89 14.07
C GLY A 257 -20.99 26.21 14.78
N ASN A 258 -19.96 26.93 14.34
CA ASN A 258 -19.89 28.38 14.43
C ASN A 258 -18.89 28.96 13.42
N ASP A 259 -19.18 28.92 12.12
CA ASP A 259 -18.55 29.88 11.19
C ASP A 259 -19.52 30.30 10.08
N ARG A 260 -20.52 31.11 10.48
CA ARG A 260 -21.22 31.97 9.52
C ARG A 260 -20.28 33.13 9.19
N GLY A 261 -19.64 33.07 8.03
CA GLY A 261 -19.03 34.21 7.37
C GLY A 261 -17.57 34.47 7.73
N ARG A 262 -16.67 33.77 7.04
CA ARG A 262 -15.35 34.33 6.71
C ARG A 262 -15.19 34.33 5.20
N GLU A 263 -15.16 35.54 4.68
CA GLU A 263 -14.81 35.87 3.31
C GLU A 263 -13.48 35.21 2.93
N LEU A 264 -13.43 34.70 1.69
CA LEU A 264 -12.21 34.27 1.01
C LEU A 264 -11.17 35.39 1.05
N HIS A 265 -10.20 35.29 1.95
CA HIS A 265 -8.99 36.11 1.89
C HIS A 265 -7.89 35.37 1.12
N PRO A 266 -7.24 36.03 0.14
CA PRO A 266 -6.21 35.43 -0.68
C PRO A 266 -4.92 35.19 0.12
N SER A 267 -4.30 34.03 -0.15
CA SER A 267 -2.95 33.57 0.21
C SER A 267 -2.24 34.34 1.35
N LYS A 268 -2.13 33.69 2.51
CA LYS A 268 -1.02 33.96 3.45
C LYS A 268 -0.18 32.68 3.57
N SER A 269 1.06 32.85 3.16
CA SER A 269 2.25 32.00 3.31
C SER A 269 2.17 30.92 4.40
N LEU A 270 2.44 29.69 4.00
CA LEU A 270 2.76 28.55 4.87
C LEU A 270 3.93 28.91 5.81
N PRO A 271 3.95 28.41 7.06
CA PRO A 271 5.10 28.60 7.94
C PRO A 271 6.32 27.82 7.43
N GLU A 272 7.44 28.54 7.32
CA GLU A 272 8.78 28.05 6.99
C GLU A 272 9.25 26.98 7.98
N ARG A 273 9.00 25.69 7.71
CA ARG A 273 9.64 24.58 8.44
C ARG A 273 9.82 23.29 7.62
N TYR A 274 10.15 23.44 6.35
CA TYR A 274 10.77 22.37 5.54
C TYR A 274 11.95 22.97 4.78
N ASP A 275 13.08 23.09 5.47
CA ASP A 275 14.36 23.44 4.84
C ASP A 275 15.47 22.67 5.54
N MET A 276 15.68 21.42 5.12
CA MET A 276 16.75 20.53 5.59
C MET A 276 17.19 19.61 4.44
N MET A 277 17.35 20.15 3.23
CA MET A 277 17.98 19.40 2.14
C MET A 277 18.77 20.23 1.14
N ASP A 278 19.22 21.44 1.51
CA ASP A 278 20.20 22.21 0.72
C ASP A 278 21.45 22.48 1.55
N ARG A 279 22.35 21.49 1.59
CA ARG A 279 23.81 21.65 1.74
C ARG A 279 24.49 20.38 1.22
N TYR A 280 24.45 20.19 -0.11
CA TYR A 280 25.44 19.38 -0.80
C TYR A 280 26.36 20.35 -1.56
N ASP A 281 27.56 20.56 -1.02
CA ASP A 281 28.62 21.33 -1.66
C ASP A 281 29.51 20.35 -2.43
N PRO A 282 29.57 20.41 -3.77
CA PRO A 282 30.31 19.44 -4.57
C PRO A 282 31.82 19.72 -4.67
N GLU A 283 32.36 20.79 -4.06
CA GLU A 283 33.78 21.13 -4.20
C GLU A 283 34.48 21.58 -2.89
N GLY A 284 35.20 20.65 -2.25
CA GLY A 284 36.40 20.95 -1.45
C GLY A 284 36.76 19.93 -0.35
N PRO A 285 38.00 19.97 0.18
CA PRO A 285 39.30 19.95 -0.49
C PRO A 285 39.81 18.50 -0.65
N GLY A 286 40.61 18.24 -1.70
CA GLY A 286 41.20 16.93 -1.93
C GLY A 286 42.14 16.50 -0.82
N GLU A 287 41.89 15.32 -0.25
CA GLU A 287 42.89 14.54 0.48
C GLU A 287 43.60 13.64 -0.55
N GLU A 288 44.92 13.80 -0.64
CA GLU A 288 45.80 12.91 -1.42
C GLU A 288 45.63 11.46 -0.95
N MET A 289 45.20 10.58 -1.86
CA MET A 289 45.31 9.13 -1.66
C MET A 289 46.77 8.74 -1.86
N ASP A 290 47.48 8.46 -0.76
CA ASP A 290 48.76 7.75 -0.83
C ASP A 290 48.53 6.35 -1.42
N ALA A 291 49.39 5.99 -2.38
CA ALA A 291 49.37 4.72 -3.10
C ALA A 291 49.49 3.54 -2.12
N VAL A 292 48.55 2.59 -2.21
CA VAL A 292 48.65 1.30 -1.52
C VAL A 292 49.57 0.39 -2.33
N ASP A 293 50.60 -0.09 -1.64
CA ASP A 293 51.64 -1.00 -2.09
C ASP A 293 51.05 -2.37 -2.51
N ASP A 294 51.39 -2.80 -3.73
CA ASP A 294 51.05 -4.12 -4.28
C ASP A 294 51.95 -5.19 -3.63
N ASN A 295 51.58 -5.70 -2.46
CA ASN A 295 52.05 -7.01 -2.03
C ASN A 295 51.22 -7.58 -0.87
N GLU A 296 50.29 -8.48 -1.17
CA GLU A 296 50.07 -9.69 -0.38
C GLU A 296 49.09 -10.61 -1.13
N GLN A 297 49.70 -11.52 -1.87
CA GLN A 297 49.07 -12.59 -2.61
C GLN A 297 49.21 -13.85 -1.76
N GLU A 298 48.17 -14.26 -1.04
CA GLU A 298 48.01 -15.64 -0.54
C GLU A 298 46.63 -15.85 0.10
N GLY A 299 45.91 -16.90 -0.32
CA GLY A 299 44.79 -17.45 0.46
C GLY A 299 43.45 -17.68 -0.26
N TYR A 300 43.44 -18.28 -1.46
CA TYR A 300 42.27 -19.04 -1.92
C TYR A 300 42.72 -20.44 -2.31
N ASP A 301 42.52 -21.40 -1.41
CA ASP A 301 42.45 -22.82 -1.74
C ASP A 301 41.60 -23.56 -0.70
N ALA A 302 40.84 -24.55 -1.20
CA ALA A 302 39.86 -25.42 -0.54
C ALA A 302 38.48 -24.75 -0.33
N ILE A 303 37.35 -25.28 -0.83
CA ILE A 303 36.92 -26.68 -0.85
C ILE A 303 35.99 -26.90 -2.05
N ASP A 304 36.35 -27.80 -2.95
CA ASP A 304 35.39 -28.59 -3.74
C ASP A 304 35.99 -29.99 -3.96
N SER A 305 35.44 -30.99 -3.28
CA SER A 305 35.51 -32.41 -3.67
C SER A 305 34.74 -33.26 -2.66
N ASP A 306 33.51 -33.66 -2.99
CA ASP A 306 33.08 -35.04 -2.77
C ASP A 306 31.83 -35.36 -3.58
N SER A 307 32.08 -35.81 -4.81
CA SER A 307 31.17 -36.66 -5.56
C SER A 307 31.98 -37.72 -6.28
N GLU A 308 31.88 -38.98 -5.86
CA GLU A 308 31.99 -40.20 -6.68
C GLU A 308 31.65 -41.41 -5.77
N ARG A 309 30.52 -42.09 -5.98
CA ARG A 309 30.28 -43.27 -6.83
C ARG A 309 30.57 -44.63 -6.16
N GLY A 310 29.64 -45.55 -6.41
CA GLY A 310 29.75 -47.00 -6.22
C GLY A 310 28.77 -47.51 -5.15
N ASP A 311 27.92 -48.50 -5.35
CA ASP A 311 27.65 -49.39 -6.48
C ASP A 311 26.31 -50.10 -6.14
N ARG A 312 25.49 -50.43 -7.14
CA ARG A 312 24.31 -51.33 -6.98
C ARG A 312 24.79 -52.80 -7.00
N PRO A 313 24.05 -53.78 -6.45
CA PRO A 313 23.05 -54.47 -7.27
C PRO A 313 21.78 -54.96 -6.53
N ASP A 314 20.84 -55.40 -7.36
CA ASP A 314 19.48 -55.92 -7.14
C ASP A 314 19.39 -57.11 -6.15
N ASP A 315 18.25 -57.28 -5.46
CA ASP A 315 17.30 -58.40 -5.67
C ASP A 315 16.06 -58.35 -4.73
N PHE A 316 15.01 -59.04 -5.15
CA PHE A 316 13.64 -59.21 -4.65
C PHE A 316 13.43 -59.53 -3.14
N THR A 317 12.32 -59.07 -2.54
CA THR A 317 11.13 -59.89 -2.11
C THR A 317 10.20 -59.20 -1.07
N SER A 318 8.91 -59.18 -1.40
CA SER A 318 7.70 -59.54 -0.60
C SER A 318 7.73 -59.59 0.95
N GLN A 319 6.63 -59.05 1.52
CA GLN A 319 5.95 -59.35 2.81
C GLN A 319 6.55 -58.83 4.13
N ALA A 320 5.87 -57.87 4.77
CA ALA A 320 4.89 -58.09 5.84
C ALA A 320 4.06 -56.82 6.08
#